data_AF-A0A285UH13-F1
#
_entry.id   AF-A0A285UH13-F1
#
_cell.length_a   1.000
_cell.length_b   1.000
_cell.length_c   1.000
_cell.angle_alpha   90.00
_cell.angle_beta   90.00
_cell.angle_gamma   90.00
#
_symmetry.space_group_name_H-M   'P 1'
#
loop_
_entity.id
_entity.type
_entity.pdbx_description
1 polymer ?
#
loop_
_entity_poly.entity_id
_entity_poly.type
_entity_poly.pdbx_seq_one_letter_code
_entity_poly.pdbx_strand_id
1 'polypeptide(L)'
;MFSKKELERMRIEGEKIAQSMQKDWEDQKVGLEYIAGDVEVSCVHCKHNKFEQGKALLNTRGLTFLDLDWLNNDATTLICKRCGFIHWFARSVVEKDSED
;
A
#
# COMPACT_ATOMS: atom_id res chain seq x y z
N MET A 1 2.07 7.02 44.08
CA MET A 1 3.42 7.41 43.62
C MET A 1 4.11 6.15 43.13
N PHE A 2 4.61 6.12 41.90
CA PHE A 2 5.25 4.92 41.36
C PHE A 2 6.62 4.69 42.00
N SER A 3 6.97 3.43 42.26
CA SER A 3 8.28 3.00 42.71
C SER A 3 9.33 3.13 41.59
N LYS A 4 10.60 3.20 41.96
CA LYS A 4 11.71 3.25 40.97
C LYS A 4 11.69 2.07 39.99
N LYS A 5 11.32 0.87 40.45
CA LYS A 5 11.21 -0.32 39.58
C LYS A 5 10.05 -0.22 38.59
N GLU A 6 8.94 0.40 39.00
CA GLU A 6 7.79 0.64 38.10
C GLU A 6 8.14 1.68 37.05
N LEU A 7 8.80 2.78 37.44
CA LEU A 7 9.26 3.81 36.50
C LEU A 7 10.24 3.24 35.46
N GLU A 8 11.19 2.38 35.88
CA GLU A 8 12.13 1.76 34.97
C GLU A 8 11.46 0.79 33.98
N ARG A 9 10.46 0.02 34.43
CA ARG A 9 9.66 -0.82 33.53
C ARG A 9 8.90 0.01 32.49
N MET A 10 8.27 1.09 32.92
CA MET A 10 7.53 2.00 32.03
C MET A 10 8.47 2.62 30.97
N ARG A 11 9.69 3.00 31.35
CA ARG A 11 10.71 3.50 30.40
C ARG A 11 11.03 2.46 29.33
N ILE A 12 11.37 1.24 29.74
CA ILE A 12 11.73 0.15 28.82
C ILE A 12 10.58 -0.19 27.88
N GLU A 13 9.35 -0.25 28.40
CA GLU A 13 8.16 -0.52 27.59
C GLU A 13 7.89 0.61 26.59
N GLY A 14 7.99 1.87 27.02
CA GLY A 14 7.88 3.03 26.14
C GLY A 14 8.93 3.05 25.03
N GLU A 15 10.18 2.68 25.34
CA GLU A 15 11.25 2.57 24.34
C GLU A 15 10.98 1.48 23.31
N LYS A 16 10.49 0.32 23.75
CA LYS A 16 10.10 -0.77 22.82
C LYS A 16 8.97 -0.34 21.88
N ILE A 17 7.98 0.37 22.40
CA ILE A 17 6.87 0.91 21.59
C ILE A 17 7.40 1.92 20.57
N ALA A 18 8.27 2.84 20.98
CA ALA A 18 8.87 3.81 20.06
C ALA A 18 9.67 3.12 18.95
N GLN A 19 10.44 2.09 19.30
CA GLN A 19 11.19 1.28 18.33
C GLN A 19 10.28 0.52 17.37
N SER A 20 9.19 -0.08 17.84
CA SER A 20 8.24 -0.78 16.97
C SER A 20 7.53 0.20 16.02
N MET A 21 7.11 1.37 16.52
CA MET A 21 6.50 2.41 15.70
C MET A 21 7.44 2.91 14.59
N GLN A 22 8.74 3.08 14.89
CA GLN A 22 9.73 3.47 13.90
C GLN A 22 9.88 2.39 12.81
N LYS A 23 9.96 1.12 13.22
CA LYS A 23 10.06 -0.01 12.29
C LYS A 23 8.82 -0.12 11.39
N ASP A 24 7.63 0.01 11.95
CA ASP A 24 6.38 -0.04 11.19
C ASP A 24 6.33 1.09 10.13
N TRP A 25 6.86 2.27 10.46
CA TRP A 25 6.95 3.38 9.51
C TRP A 25 7.96 3.13 8.38
N GLU A 26 9.06 2.45 8.68
CA GLU A 26 10.04 2.04 7.66
C GLU A 26 9.47 0.93 6.77
N ASP A 27 8.83 -0.08 7.36
CA ASP A 27 8.17 -1.17 6.64
C ASP A 27 7.05 -0.64 5.73
N GLN A 28 6.31 0.39 6.17
CA GLN A 28 5.29 1.05 5.36
C GLN A 28 5.86 1.66 4.07
N LYS A 29 7.15 2.03 4.01
CA LYS A 29 7.80 2.57 2.80
C LYS A 29 8.35 1.50 1.86
N VAL A 30 8.34 0.24 2.26
CA VAL A 30 8.72 -0.87 1.39
C VAL A 30 7.59 -1.07 0.39
N GLY A 31 7.91 -0.95 -0.89
CA GLY A 31 6.98 -1.10 -2.00
C GLY A 31 7.75 -1.19 -3.31
N LEU A 32 7.03 -1.52 -4.37
CA LEU A 32 7.58 -1.79 -5.69
C LEU A 32 7.37 -0.59 -6.61
N GLU A 33 8.21 -0.49 -7.64
CA GLU A 33 8.08 0.52 -8.69
C GLU A 33 7.35 -0.08 -9.89
N TYR A 34 6.53 0.72 -10.57
CA TYR A 34 5.68 0.25 -11.66
C TYR A 34 5.76 1.17 -12.88
N ILE A 35 5.54 0.58 -14.05
CA ILE A 35 5.40 1.25 -15.34
C ILE A 35 3.96 1.05 -15.83
N ALA A 36 3.33 2.12 -16.31
CA ALA A 36 2.02 2.09 -16.95
C ALA A 36 2.16 2.56 -18.41
N GLY A 37 2.08 1.62 -19.36
CA GLY A 37 2.48 1.88 -20.75
C GLY A 37 3.98 2.10 -20.83
N ASP A 38 4.42 3.28 -21.27
CA ASP A 38 5.85 3.66 -21.35
C ASP A 38 6.25 4.68 -20.27
N VAL A 39 5.46 4.80 -19.20
CA VAL A 39 5.61 5.86 -18.20
C VAL A 39 5.78 5.26 -16.80
N GLU A 40 6.86 5.62 -16.12
CA GLU A 40 7.06 5.30 -14.70
C GLU A 40 5.99 5.96 -13.83
N VAL A 41 5.36 5.18 -12.97
CA VAL A 41 4.30 5.67 -12.10
C VAL A 41 4.90 6.47 -10.93
N SER A 42 4.45 7.72 -10.78
CA SER A 42 4.72 8.54 -9.61
C SER A 42 3.42 8.99 -8.96
N CYS A 43 3.39 9.04 -7.63
CA CYS A 43 2.20 9.41 -6.90
C CYS A 43 1.80 10.85 -7.24
N VAL A 44 0.59 11.05 -7.76
CA VAL A 44 0.12 12.39 -8.18
C VAL A 44 0.01 13.35 -7.01
N HIS A 45 -0.26 12.83 -5.81
CA HIS A 45 -0.42 13.57 -4.58
C HIS A 45 0.92 13.96 -3.92
N CYS A 46 1.84 13.00 -3.72
CA CYS A 46 3.05 13.21 -2.92
C CYS A 46 4.39 12.95 -3.64
N LYS A 47 4.35 12.62 -4.94
CA LYS A 47 5.51 12.33 -5.82
C LYS A 47 6.37 11.13 -5.45
N HIS A 48 5.97 10.33 -4.46
CA HIS A 48 6.62 9.07 -4.14
C HIS A 48 6.38 8.02 -5.23
N ASN A 49 7.33 7.09 -5.41
CA ASN A 49 7.35 6.12 -6.51
C ASN A 49 7.23 4.65 -6.07
N LYS A 50 7.03 4.37 -4.77
CA LYS A 50 6.82 3.01 -4.26
C LYS A 50 5.35 2.75 -3.95
N PHE A 51 4.88 1.61 -4.41
CA PHE A 51 3.47 1.23 -4.34
C PHE A 51 3.28 -0.20 -3.86
N GLU A 52 2.09 -0.46 -3.34
CA GLU A 52 1.53 -1.78 -3.16
C GLU A 52 0.45 -1.99 -4.23
N GLN A 53 0.57 -3.06 -5.01
CA GLN A 53 -0.38 -3.37 -6.07
C GLN A 53 -1.56 -4.18 -5.52
N GLY A 54 -2.76 -3.78 -5.93
CA GLY A 54 -4.01 -4.48 -5.65
C GLY A 54 -4.87 -4.64 -6.90
N LYS A 55 -6.04 -5.26 -6.70
CA LYS A 55 -7.08 -5.40 -7.71
C LYS A 55 -8.39 -4.87 -7.16
N ALA A 56 -9.12 -4.09 -7.95
CA ALA A 56 -10.45 -3.61 -7.60
C ALA A 56 -11.46 -4.03 -8.67
N LEU A 57 -12.62 -4.51 -8.23
CA LEU A 57 -13.74 -4.82 -9.12
C LEU A 57 -14.44 -3.52 -9.53
N LEU A 58 -14.61 -3.29 -10.83
CA LEU A 58 -15.28 -2.11 -11.37
C LEU A 58 -16.82 -2.26 -11.46
N ASN A 59 -17.37 -3.40 -11.05
CA ASN A 59 -18.79 -3.72 -11.23
C ASN A 59 -19.66 -3.36 -10.01
N THR A 60 -20.87 -2.83 -10.28
CA THR A 60 -21.91 -2.56 -9.29
C THR A 60 -22.41 -3.87 -8.67
N ARG A 61 -22.53 -3.94 -7.34
CA ARG A 61 -22.97 -5.12 -6.55
C ARG A 61 -24.30 -5.77 -6.97
N GLY A 62 -25.06 -5.18 -7.90
CA GLY A 62 -26.35 -5.69 -8.40
C GLY A 62 -26.27 -6.58 -9.65
N LEU A 63 -25.08 -6.76 -10.25
CA LEU A 63 -24.89 -7.63 -11.43
C LEU A 63 -24.46 -9.07 -11.08
N THR A 64 -24.16 -9.36 -9.81
CA THR A 64 -23.78 -10.71 -9.34
C THR A 64 -24.93 -11.73 -9.39
N PHE A 65 -26.15 -11.32 -9.69
CA PHE A 65 -27.33 -12.21 -9.82
C PHE A 65 -27.54 -12.76 -11.23
N LEU A 66 -26.74 -12.35 -12.21
CA LEU A 66 -26.72 -12.88 -13.56
C LEU A 66 -25.27 -13.33 -13.82
N ASP A 67 -25.01 -14.63 -13.94
CA ASP A 67 -23.70 -15.27 -14.15
C ASP A 67 -22.93 -14.69 -15.36
N LEU A 68 -22.36 -13.50 -15.18
CA LEU A 68 -21.54 -12.78 -16.15
C LEU A 68 -20.16 -12.56 -15.53
N ASP A 69 -19.54 -13.62 -15.03
CA ASP A 69 -18.14 -13.63 -14.57
C ASP A 69 -17.16 -13.18 -15.66
N TRP A 70 -17.57 -13.21 -16.94
CA TRP A 70 -16.82 -12.72 -18.09
C TRP A 70 -16.85 -11.19 -18.26
N LEU A 71 -17.64 -10.46 -17.45
CA LEU A 71 -17.71 -8.99 -17.46
C LEU A 71 -16.87 -8.35 -16.34
N ASN A 72 -16.02 -9.11 -15.66
CA ASN A 72 -15.08 -8.60 -14.67
C ASN A 72 -13.90 -7.92 -15.38
N ASN A 73 -14.08 -6.67 -15.81
CA ASN A 73 -12.94 -5.77 -16.02
C ASN A 73 -12.37 -5.46 -14.63
N ASP A 74 -11.28 -6.13 -14.25
CA ASP A 74 -10.54 -5.80 -13.04
C ASP A 74 -9.68 -4.55 -13.28
N ALA A 75 -9.81 -3.55 -12.40
CA ALA A 75 -8.87 -2.44 -12.39
C ALA A 75 -7.65 -2.84 -11.56
N THR A 76 -6.46 -2.54 -12.08
CA THR A 76 -5.25 -2.60 -11.26
C THR A 76 -5.18 -1.35 -10.41
N THR A 77 -4.93 -1.51 -9.11
CA THR A 77 -4.73 -0.38 -8.19
C THR A 77 -3.30 -0.33 -7.71
N LEU A 78 -2.73 0.87 -7.61
CA LEU A 78 -1.43 1.10 -6.98
C LEU A 78 -1.63 2.04 -5.78
N ILE A 79 -1.43 1.53 -4.58
CA ILE A 79 -1.57 2.28 -3.33
C ILE A 79 -0.20 2.87 -2.96
N CYS A 80 -0.12 4.20 -2.87
CA CYS A 80 1.14 4.86 -2.53
C CYS A 80 1.57 4.54 -1.10
N LYS A 81 2.78 3.98 -0.95
CA LYS A 81 3.33 3.56 0.35
C LYS A 81 3.73 4.71 1.28
N ARG A 82 3.70 5.95 0.79
CA ARG A 82 3.95 7.15 1.61
C ARG A 82 2.68 7.82 2.12
N CYS A 83 1.66 7.99 1.26
CA CYS A 83 0.48 8.81 1.59
C CYS A 83 -0.85 8.07 1.47
N GLY A 84 -0.86 6.81 1.05
CA GLY A 84 -2.08 6.01 0.90
C GLY A 84 -2.95 6.36 -0.31
N PHE A 85 -2.58 7.35 -1.13
CA PHE A 85 -3.34 7.69 -2.33
C PHE A 85 -3.39 6.50 -3.30
N ILE A 86 -4.59 6.17 -3.77
CA ILE A 86 -4.83 5.01 -4.65
C ILE A 86 -4.91 5.49 -6.10
N HIS A 87 -4.00 4.98 -6.93
CA HIS A 87 -4.07 5.12 -8.37
C HIS A 87 -4.86 3.98 -8.97
N TRP A 88 -5.75 4.29 -9.92
CA TRP A 88 -6.59 3.32 -10.61
C TRP A 88 -6.19 3.24 -12.07
N PHE A 89 -5.90 2.03 -12.55
CA PHE A 89 -5.53 1.77 -13.93
C PHE A 89 -6.51 0.76 -14.54
N ALA A 90 -7.17 1.16 -15.63
CA ALA A 90 -8.05 0.29 -16.41
C ALA A 90 -7.27 -0.66 -17.36
N ARG A 91 -5.95 -0.50 -17.45
CA ARG A 91 -5.03 -1.36 -18.17
C ARG A 91 -4.02 -1.96 -17.18
N SER A 92 -3.32 -3.00 -17.59
CA SER A 92 -2.22 -3.57 -16.80
C SER A 92 -1.12 -2.53 -16.55
N VAL A 93 -0.47 -2.67 -15.40
CA VAL A 93 0.80 -2.02 -15.08
C VAL A 93 1.82 -3.13 -14.85
N VAL A 94 3.07 -2.88 -15.21
CA VAL A 94 4.19 -3.81 -15.10
C VAL A 94 5.11 -3.36 -13.98
N GLU A 95 5.64 -4.31 -13.21
CA GLU A 95 6.66 -4.03 -12.21
C GLU A 95 7.97 -3.71 -12.91
N LYS A 96 8.65 -2.64 -12.49
CA LYS A 96 9.84 -2.12 -13.17
C LYS A 96 11.02 -3.10 -13.22
N ASP A 97 11.16 -3.95 -12.20
CA ASP A 97 12.27 -4.90 -12.07
C ASP A 97 11.96 -6.28 -12.67
N SER A 98 10.86 -6.42 -13.43
CA SER A 98 10.41 -7.70 -14.02
C SER A 98 10.85 -7.96 -15.47
N GLU A 99 11.71 -7.09 -16.02
CA GLU A 99 12.29 -7.22 -17.36
C GLU A 99 13.80 -7.48 -17.28
N ASP A 100 14.18 -8.72 -16.94
CA ASP A 100 15.49 -9.33 -17.21
C ASP A 100 15.33 -10.50 -18.19
#